data_AF-A0A4Q2M7T6-F1
#
_entry.id   AF-A0A4Q2M7T6-F1
#
_cell.length_a   1.000
_cell.length_b   1.000
_cell.length_c   1.000
_cell.angle_alpha   90.00
_cell.angle_beta   90.00
_cell.angle_gamma   90.00
#
_symmetry.space_group_name_H-M   'P 1'
#
loop_
_entity.id
_entity.type
_entity.pdbx_description
1 polymer ?
#
loop_
_entity_poly.entity_id
_entity_poly.type
_entity_poly.pdbx_seq_one_letter_code
_entity_poly.pdbx_strand_id
1 'polypeptide(L)'
;MTLWQVVILAAVACVAMKFAGYLVPPKLLERERPARIADLLTVALLAALIAVQTLGVGQSIEVDARVPALIVAAALYALRVPFIVVVLVAALVAAAVRNFL
;
A
#
# COMPACT_ATOMS: atom_id res chain seq x y z
N MET A 1 10.15 -11.77 -27.51
CA MET A 1 10.61 -11.18 -26.24
C MET A 1 10.65 -12.28 -25.21
N THR A 2 11.83 -12.79 -24.88
CA THR A 2 11.96 -13.76 -23.78
C THR A 2 11.84 -13.02 -22.45
N LEU A 3 11.39 -13.71 -21.39
CA LEU A 3 11.24 -13.13 -20.05
C LEU A 3 12.54 -12.42 -19.60
N TRP A 4 13.69 -13.00 -19.94
CA TRP A 4 15.01 -12.42 -19.71
C TRP A 4 15.26 -11.08 -20.40
N GLN A 5 14.80 -10.91 -21.63
CA GLN A 5 14.93 -9.62 -22.34
C GLN A 5 14.11 -8.52 -21.65
N VAL A 6 12.91 -8.85 -21.14
CA VAL A 6 12.05 -7.90 -20.41
C VAL A 6 12.68 -7.52 -19.07
N VAL A 7 13.23 -8.48 -18.33
CA VAL A 7 13.90 -8.22 -17.05
C VAL A 7 15.12 -7.32 -17.23
N ILE A 8 15.95 -7.60 -18.23
CA ILE A 8 17.13 -6.77 -18.54
C ILE A 8 16.70 -5.35 -18.93
N LEU A 9 15.66 -5.22 -19.76
CA LEU A 9 15.12 -3.92 -20.16
C LEU A 9 14.59 -3.12 -18.94
N ALA A 10 13.84 -3.77 -18.05
CA ALA A 10 13.31 -3.15 -16.83
C ALA A 10 14.43 -2.70 -15.89
N ALA A 11 15.48 -3.52 -15.72
CA ALA A 11 16.64 -3.17 -14.92
C ALA A 11 17.36 -1.92 -15.48
N VAL A 12 17.58 -1.88 -16.80
CA VAL A 12 18.18 -0.71 -17.46
C VAL A 12 17.28 0.53 -17.31
N ALA A 13 15.96 0.39 -17.45
CA ALA A 13 15.01 1.48 -17.26
C ALA A 13 15.04 2.04 -15.83
N CYS A 14 15.11 1.17 -14.81
CA CYS A 14 15.25 1.60 -13.40
C CYS A 14 16.54 2.39 -13.18
N VAL A 15 17.67 1.93 -13.74
CA VAL A 15 18.96 2.63 -13.64
C VAL A 15 18.90 3.98 -14.35
N ALA A 16 18.36 4.02 -15.57
CA ALA A 16 18.19 5.25 -16.33
C ALA A 16 17.32 6.27 -15.59
N MET A 17 16.22 5.82 -14.96
CA MET A 17 15.34 6.67 -14.16
C MET A 17 16.04 7.21 -12.90
N LYS A 18 16.89 6.41 -12.26
CA LYS A 18 17.73 6.88 -11.14
C LYS A 18 18.72 7.95 -11.58
N PHE A 19 19.38 7.78 -12.74
CA PHE A 19 20.28 8.79 -13.30
C PHE A 19 19.54 10.06 -13.72
N ALA A 20 18.35 9.95 -14.29
CA ALA A 20 17.49 11.10 -14.59
C ALA A 20 17.15 11.91 -13.32
N GLY A 21 16.96 11.23 -12.19
CA GLY A 21 16.79 11.86 -10.88
C GLY A 21 17.98 12.72 -10.44
N TYR A 22 19.21 12.36 -10.80
CA TYR A 22 20.40 13.17 -10.50
C TYR A 22 20.50 14.45 -11.35
N LEU A 23 19.88 14.48 -12.52
CA LEU A 23 19.79 15.69 -13.34
C LEU A 23 18.73 16.67 -12.83
N VAL A 24 17.87 16.26 -11.90
CA VAL A 24 16.81 17.14 -11.38
C VAL A 24 17.43 18.24 -10.52
N PRO A 25 17.23 19.52 -10.88
CA PRO A 25 17.76 20.65 -10.11
C PRO A 25 17.26 20.64 -8.66
N PRO A 26 18.14 20.84 -7.65
CA PRO A 26 17.76 20.90 -6.23
C PRO A 26 16.65 21.91 -5.94
N LYS A 27 16.64 23.02 -6.70
CA LYS A 27 15.65 24.11 -6.59
C LYS A 27 14.20 23.68 -6.85
N LEU A 28 13.98 22.57 -7.55
CA LEU A 28 12.64 22.00 -7.78
C LEU A 28 12.21 21.06 -6.65
N LEU A 29 13.16 20.44 -5.95
CA LEU A 29 12.93 19.51 -4.84
C LEU A 29 12.81 20.24 -3.48
N GLU A 30 13.47 21.38 -3.33
CA GLU A 30 13.44 22.21 -2.10
C GLU A 30 12.14 23.02 -1.93
N ARG A 31 11.20 22.97 -2.90
CA ARG A 31 9.89 23.59 -2.72
C ARG A 31 9.04 22.79 -1.73
N GLU A 32 8.31 23.50 -0.87
CA GLU A 32 7.46 22.90 0.19
C GLU A 32 6.45 21.85 -0.33
N ARG A 33 5.96 22.03 -1.56
CA ARG A 33 4.96 21.13 -2.17
C ARG A 33 5.54 19.75 -2.53
N PRO A 34 6.60 19.64 -3.36
CA PRO A 34 7.20 18.35 -3.69
C PRO A 34 7.76 17.61 -2.47
N ALA A 35 8.34 18.31 -1.49
CA ALA A 35 8.81 17.67 -0.24
C ALA A 35 7.66 17.00 0.52
N ARG A 36 6.54 17.71 0.73
CA ARG A 36 5.36 17.15 1.43
C ARG A 36 4.75 15.95 0.68
N ILE A 37 4.75 15.97 -0.65
CA ILE A 37 4.25 14.85 -1.46
C ILE A 37 5.16 13.64 -1.28
N ALA A 38 6.48 13.83 -1.31
CA ALA A 38 7.44 12.74 -1.11
C ALA A 38 7.31 12.09 0.27
N ASP A 39 7.11 12.89 1.33
CA ASP A 39 6.91 12.39 2.69
C ASP A 39 5.64 11.53 2.81
N LEU A 40 4.55 11.93 2.15
CA LEU A 40 3.27 11.22 2.20
C LEU A 40 3.15 10.08 1.19
N LEU A 41 4.04 10.03 0.18
CA LEU A 41 3.97 9.07 -0.91
C LEU A 41 4.01 7.63 -0.41
N THR A 42 4.94 7.32 0.50
CA THR A 42 5.11 5.96 1.04
C THR A 42 3.85 5.49 1.76
N VAL A 43 3.30 6.34 2.64
CA VAL A 43 2.07 6.06 3.38
C VAL A 43 0.89 5.92 2.43
N ALA A 44 0.77 6.80 1.43
CA ALA A 44 -0.31 6.75 0.45
C ALA A 44 -0.25 5.47 -0.42
N LEU A 45 0.94 5.06 -0.86
CA LEU A 45 1.13 3.85 -1.65
C LEU A 45 0.84 2.59 -0.82
N LEU A 46 1.31 2.53 0.42
CA LEU A 46 1.00 1.41 1.33
C LEU A 46 -0.50 1.34 1.64
N ALA A 47 -1.14 2.49 1.88
CA ALA A 47 -2.59 2.56 2.12
C ALA A 47 -3.38 2.12 0.87
N ALA A 48 -2.97 2.57 -0.32
CA ALA A 48 -3.58 2.14 -1.58
C ALA A 48 -3.40 0.64 -1.82
N LEU A 49 -2.22 0.09 -1.53
CA LEU A 49 -1.97 -1.35 -1.63
C LEU A 49 -2.89 -2.11 -0.67
N ILE A 50 -2.99 -1.69 0.59
CA ILE A 50 -3.91 -2.30 1.55
C ILE A 50 -5.35 -2.22 1.02
N ALA A 51 -5.80 -1.08 0.49
CA ALA A 51 -7.14 -0.92 -0.07
C ALA A 51 -7.38 -1.89 -1.25
N VAL A 52 -6.47 -1.97 -2.22
CA VAL A 52 -6.64 -2.87 -3.39
C VAL A 52 -6.55 -4.34 -2.98
N GLN A 53 -5.66 -4.70 -2.07
CA GLN A 53 -5.51 -6.08 -1.59
C GLN A 53 -6.65 -6.53 -0.65
N THR A 54 -7.38 -5.58 -0.05
CA THR A 54 -8.55 -5.87 0.81
C THR A 54 -9.84 -5.93 0.01
N LEU A 55 -9.97 -5.13 -1.05
CA LEU A 55 -11.17 -5.05 -1.90
C LEU A 55 -11.12 -5.95 -3.15
N GLY A 56 -9.93 -6.32 -3.61
CA GLY A 56 -9.74 -7.09 -4.85
C GLY A 56 -9.24 -8.51 -4.60
N VAL A 57 -9.95 -9.50 -5.15
CA VAL A 57 -9.44 -10.87 -5.33
C VAL A 57 -9.46 -11.18 -6.84
N GLY A 58 -8.33 -10.98 -7.51
CA GLY A 58 -8.23 -11.19 -8.96
C GLY A 58 -8.98 -10.14 -9.78
N GLN A 59 -10.04 -10.53 -10.51
CA GLN A 59 -10.88 -9.65 -11.34
C GLN A 59 -12.34 -9.54 -10.83
N SER A 60 -12.69 -10.25 -9.75
CA SER A 60 -14.02 -10.14 -9.13
C SER A 60 -13.95 -9.26 -7.89
N ILE A 61 -14.94 -8.37 -7.76
CA ILE A 61 -15.21 -7.67 -6.50
C ILE A 61 -16.15 -8.58 -5.72
N GLU A 62 -15.59 -9.51 -4.96
CA GLU A 62 -16.32 -10.21 -3.90
C GLU A 62 -16.16 -9.41 -2.62
N VAL A 63 -17.28 -9.08 -1.96
CA VAL A 63 -17.28 -8.42 -0.66
C VAL A 63 -16.86 -9.46 0.39
N ASP A 64 -15.58 -9.83 0.37
CA ASP A 64 -14.99 -10.79 1.30
C ASP A 64 -14.82 -10.14 2.69
N ALA A 65 -14.75 -10.99 3.71
CA ALA A 65 -14.62 -10.77 5.15
C ALA A 65 -13.63 -9.68 5.63
N ARG A 66 -12.82 -9.13 4.72
CA ARG A 66 -11.72 -8.20 4.96
C ARG A 66 -12.19 -6.77 5.16
N VAL A 67 -13.27 -6.36 4.50
CA VAL A 67 -13.87 -5.02 4.64
C VAL A 67 -14.39 -4.76 6.06
N PRO A 68 -15.22 -5.63 6.67
CA PRO A 68 -15.65 -5.42 8.06
C PRO A 68 -14.49 -5.50 9.06
N ALA A 69 -13.48 -6.35 8.83
CA ALA A 69 -12.29 -6.40 9.68
C ALA A 69 -11.49 -5.08 9.64
N LEU A 70 -11.38 -4.43 8.48
CA LEU A 70 -10.74 -3.13 8.34
C LEU A 70 -11.49 -2.02 9.08
N ILE A 71 -12.83 -2.05 9.01
CA ILE A 71 -13.70 -1.09 9.70
C ILE A 71 -13.54 -1.23 11.22
N VAL A 72 -13.51 -2.47 11.73
CA VAL A 72 -13.29 -2.74 13.17
C VAL A 72 -11.89 -2.28 13.60
N ALA A 73 -10.86 -2.54 12.80
CA ALA A 73 -9.51 -2.09 13.09
C ALA A 73 -9.41 -0.55 13.14
N ALA A 74 -10.04 0.14 12.19
CA ALA A 74 -10.09 1.60 12.14
C ALA A 74 -10.82 2.18 13.38
N ALA A 75 -11.94 1.56 13.78
CA ALA A 75 -12.70 1.99 14.96
C ALA A 75 -11.91 1.80 16.27
N LEU A 76 -11.24 0.65 16.45
CA LEU A 76 -10.41 0.39 17.63
C LEU A 76 -9.19 1.32 17.69
N TYR A 77 -8.58 1.64 16.54
CA TYR A 77 -7.47 2.57 16.48
C TYR A 77 -7.92 4.01 16.81
N ALA A 78 -9.13 4.42 16.39
CA ALA A 78 -9.71 5.70 16.77
C ALA A 78 -9.94 5.82 18.30
N LEU A 79 -10.23 4.71 18.97
CA LEU A 79 -10.32 4.64 20.44
C LEU A 79 -8.95 4.65 21.16
N ARG A 80 -7.83 4.78 20.43
CA ARG A 80 -6.44 4.73 20.96
C ARG A 80 -6.11 3.43 21.71
N VAL A 81 -6.70 2.31 21.28
CA VAL A 81 -6.37 0.97 21.82
C VAL A 81 -4.93 0.58 21.41
N PRO A 82 -4.16 -0.12 22.27
CA PRO A 82 -2.82 -0.60 21.93
C PRO A 82 -2.81 -1.42 20.63
N PHE A 83 -1.87 -1.12 19.74
CA PHE A 83 -1.80 -1.69 18.37
C PHE A 83 -1.87 -3.22 18.34
N ILE A 84 -1.20 -3.90 19.28
CA ILE A 84 -1.25 -5.36 19.39
C ILE A 84 -2.69 -5.87 19.53
N VAL A 85 -3.52 -5.20 20.35
CA VAL A 85 -4.90 -5.61 20.60
C VAL A 85 -5.76 -5.35 19.37
N VAL A 86 -5.53 -4.25 18.66
CA VAL A 86 -6.22 -3.94 17.40
C VAL A 86 -5.97 -5.02 16.35
N VAL A 87 -4.71 -5.41 16.15
CA VAL A 87 -4.32 -6.45 15.17
C VAL A 87 -4.94 -7.81 15.54
N LEU A 88 -4.91 -8.17 16.81
CA LEU A 88 -5.43 -9.45 17.30
C LEU A 88 -6.96 -9.54 17.13
N VAL A 89 -7.68 -8.49 17.47
CA VAL A 89 -9.14 -8.43 17.26
C VAL A 89 -9.50 -8.42 15.79
N ALA A 90 -8.81 -7.63 14.95
CA ALA A 90 -9.04 -7.61 13.51
C ALA A 90 -8.79 -8.99 12.86
N ALA A 91 -7.73 -9.68 13.28
CA ALA A 91 -7.42 -11.04 12.82
C ALA A 91 -8.48 -12.05 13.25
N LEU A 92 -8.98 -11.97 14.49
CA LEU A 92 -10.06 -12.82 14.99
C LEU A 92 -11.38 -12.58 14.24
N VAL A 93 -11.72 -11.32 13.95
CA VAL A 93 -12.91 -10.97 13.16
C VAL A 93 -12.76 -11.52 11.73
N ALA A 94 -11.60 -11.32 11.09
CA ALA A 94 -11.34 -11.87 9.76
C ALA A 94 -11.43 -13.41 9.73
N ALA A 95 -10.87 -14.08 10.74
CA ALA A 95 -10.92 -15.54 10.86
C ALA A 95 -12.34 -16.06 11.12
N ALA A 96 -13.11 -15.39 11.99
CA ALA A 96 -14.49 -15.77 12.30
C ALA A 96 -15.41 -15.62 11.08
N VAL A 97 -15.29 -14.51 10.34
CA VAL A 97 -16.11 -14.28 9.14
C VAL A 97 -15.72 -15.24 8.02
N ARG A 98 -14.43 -15.57 7.87
CA ARG A 98 -13.97 -16.59 6.90
C ARG A 98 -14.42 -18.00 7.22
N ASN A 99 -14.62 -18.34 8.50
CA ASN A 99 -15.05 -19.68 8.92
C ASN A 99 -16.59 -19.84 8.94
N PHE A 100 -17.32 -18.73 8.76
CA PHE A 100 -18.79 -18.72 8.74
C PHE A 100 -19.36 -18.60 7.31
N LEU A 101 -18.51 -18.30 6.32
CA LEU A 101 -18.80 -18.33 4.87
C LEU A 101 -18.36 -19.66 4.26
#